data_AF-A0A970CGT5-F1
#
_entry.id   AF-A0A970CGT5-F1
#
_cell.length_a   1.000
_cell.length_b   1.000
_cell.length_c   1.000
_cell.angle_alpha   90.00
_cell.angle_beta   90.00
_cell.angle_gamma   90.00
#
_symmetry.space_group_name_H-M   'P 1'
#
loop_
_entity.id
_entity.type
_entity.pdbx_description
1 polymer ?
#
loop_
_entity_poly.entity_id
_entity_poly.type
_entity_poly.pdbx_seq_one_letter_code
_entity_poly.pdbx_strand_id
1 'polypeptide(L)'
;MRAVTPGFWIAAIVLTGVYVLIAFEMMHRTLAALLGAAVILTVSYTAGSFNPEYVILSFEDAMHVIGMNVIFVLMAMMIIVGILKKTGIFQWMAYKSYQLARGNVFALSLILMAVVKLQAELEFSFVCVNY
;
A
#
# COMPACT_ATOMS: atom_id res chain seq x y z
N MET A 1 26.44 5.92 -20.64
CA MET A 1 25.53 7.00 -20.19
C MET A 1 24.15 6.65 -20.72
N ARG A 2 23.19 6.30 -19.86
CA ARG A 2 21.81 6.00 -20.29
C ARG A 2 21.20 7.30 -20.82
N ALA A 3 20.93 7.35 -22.12
CA ALA A 3 20.21 8.48 -22.71
C ALA A 3 18.84 8.57 -22.04
N VAL A 4 18.45 9.78 -21.65
CA VAL A 4 17.14 10.04 -21.07
C VAL A 4 16.12 9.83 -22.20
N THR A 5 15.55 8.64 -22.29
CA THR A 5 14.53 8.34 -23.29
C THR A 5 13.30 9.21 -23.00
N PRO A 6 12.66 9.81 -24.01
CA PRO A 6 11.44 10.59 -23.83
C PRO A 6 10.33 9.84 -23.06
N GLY A 7 10.35 8.51 -23.09
CA GLY A 7 9.44 7.64 -22.32
C GLY A 7 9.57 7.79 -20.80
N PHE A 8 10.79 8.01 -20.29
CA PHE A 8 11.03 8.25 -18.87
C PHE A 8 10.30 9.51 -18.38
N TRP A 9 10.34 10.58 -19.17
CA TRP A 9 9.67 11.84 -18.83
C TRP A 9 8.15 11.70 -18.80
N ILE A 10 7.58 10.96 -19.77
CA ILE A 10 6.15 10.68 -19.81
C ILE A 10 5.73 9.88 -18.57
N ALA A 11 6.45 8.82 -18.24
CA ALA A 11 6.17 8.00 -17.05
C ALA A 11 6.30 8.81 -15.75
N ALA A 12 7.32 9.67 -15.63
CA ALA A 12 7.53 10.53 -14.47
C ALA A 12 6.41 11.57 -14.29
N ILE A 13 5.92 12.15 -15.38
CA ILE A 13 4.79 13.10 -15.36
C ILE A 13 3.51 12.38 -14.92
N VAL A 14 3.22 11.20 -15.48
CA VAL A 14 2.03 10.42 -15.12
C VAL A 14 2.08 9.99 -13.65
N LEU A 15 3.22 9.47 -13.19
CA LEU A 15 3.44 9.07 -11.79
C LEU A 15 3.19 10.26 -10.84
N THR A 16 3.79 11.41 -11.15
CA THR A 16 3.66 12.63 -10.35
C THR A 16 2.21 13.10 -10.33
N GLY A 17 1.52 13.11 -11.48
CA GLY A 17 0.11 13.48 -11.58
C GLY A 17 -0.80 12.61 -10.71
N VAL A 18 -0.62 11.29 -10.75
CA VAL A 18 -1.38 10.36 -9.91
C VAL A 18 -1.08 10.57 -8.43
N TYR A 19 0.19 10.76 -8.06
CA TYR A 19 0.56 10.99 -6.67
C TYR A 19 -0.05 12.28 -6.10
N VAL A 20 -0.02 13.35 -6.90
CA VAL A 20 -0.66 14.63 -6.55
C VAL A 20 -2.17 14.45 -6.40
N LEU A 21 -2.82 13.70 -7.30
CA LEU A 21 -4.25 13.40 -7.21
C LEU A 21 -4.61 12.65 -5.90
N ILE A 22 -3.77 11.69 -5.50
CA ILE A 22 -3.93 10.97 -4.22
C ILE A 22 -3.75 11.93 -3.03
N ALA A 23 -2.74 12.79 -3.07
CA ALA A 23 -2.43 13.74 -2.00
C ALA A 23 -3.54 14.78 -1.78
N PHE A 24 -4.24 15.20 -2.83
CA PHE A 24 -5.37 16.11 -2.74
C PHE A 24 -6.65 15.45 -2.18
N GLU A 25 -6.66 14.14 -1.94
CA GLU A 25 -7.78 13.33 -1.42
C GLU A 25 -9.16 13.60 -2.07
N MET A 26 -9.20 14.25 -3.24
CA MET A 26 -10.45 14.55 -3.94
C MET A 26 -11.17 13.30 -4.44
N MET A 27 -10.45 12.17 -4.51
CA MET A 27 -10.94 10.87 -4.93
C MET A 27 -10.47 9.77 -3.98
N HIS A 28 -11.24 8.67 -3.91
CA HIS A 28 -10.83 7.49 -3.15
C HIS A 28 -9.48 6.97 -3.67
N ARG A 29 -8.59 6.64 -2.72
CA ARG A 29 -7.22 6.14 -2.98
C ARG A 29 -7.19 4.98 -3.98
N THR A 30 -8.21 4.14 -3.97
CA THR A 30 -8.40 3.02 -4.91
C THR A 30 -8.75 3.48 -6.32
N LEU A 31 -9.66 4.46 -6.45
CA LEU A 31 -10.08 5.01 -7.74
C LEU A 31 -8.91 5.76 -8.40
N ALA A 32 -8.17 6.55 -7.63
CA ALA A 32 -6.97 7.24 -8.08
C ALA A 32 -5.89 6.27 -8.61
N ALA A 33 -5.66 5.16 -7.88
CA ALA A 33 -4.74 4.12 -8.32
C ALA A 33 -5.19 3.41 -9.62
N LEU A 34 -6.48 3.11 -9.76
CA LEU A 34 -7.04 2.50 -10.97
C LEU A 34 -6.96 3.43 -12.18
N LEU A 35 -7.23 4.73 -12.00
CA LEU A 35 -7.06 5.71 -13.09
C LEU A 35 -5.59 5.85 -13.48
N GLY A 36 -4.68 5.91 -12.52
CA GLY A 36 -3.25 5.93 -12.79
C GLY A 36 -2.79 4.72 -13.60
N ALA A 37 -3.22 3.51 -13.21
CA ALA A 37 -2.97 2.30 -13.98
C ALA A 37 -3.54 2.43 -15.40
N ALA A 38 -4.82 2.78 -15.55
CA ALA A 38 -5.47 2.93 -16.86
C ALA A 38 -4.73 3.94 -17.77
N VAL A 39 -4.30 5.09 -17.24
CA VAL A 39 -3.52 6.09 -17.99
C VAL A 39 -2.18 5.51 -18.45
N ILE A 40 -1.44 4.82 -17.57
CA ILE A 40 -0.17 4.16 -17.94
C ILE A 40 -0.41 3.13 -19.04
N LEU A 41 -1.45 2.31 -18.95
CA LEU A 41 -1.75 1.30 -19.98
C LEU A 41 -2.10 1.93 -21.33
N THR A 42 -2.88 3.01 -21.31
CA THR A 42 -3.29 3.73 -22.53
C THR A 42 -2.10 4.41 -23.19
N VAL A 43 -1.23 5.05 -22.39
CA VAL A 43 0.03 5.65 -22.86
C VAL A 43 0.97 4.58 -23.42
N SER A 44 1.10 3.43 -22.76
CA SER A 44 1.91 2.31 -23.25
C SER A 44 1.40 1.77 -24.59
N TYR A 45 0.07 1.66 -24.78
CA TYR A 45 -0.51 1.19 -26.04
C TYR A 45 -0.30 2.20 -27.20
N THR A 46 -0.47 3.51 -26.94
CA THR A 46 -0.27 4.56 -27.94
C THR A 46 1.22 4.79 -28.26
N ALA A 47 2.11 4.71 -27.27
CA ALA A 47 3.56 4.82 -27.45
C ALA A 47 4.19 3.60 -28.16
N GLY A 48 3.55 2.43 -28.06
CA GLY A 48 3.94 1.21 -28.78
C GLY A 48 3.82 1.30 -30.30
N SER A 49 3.06 2.27 -30.83
CA SER A 49 2.87 2.45 -32.28
C SER A 49 4.07 3.11 -32.99
N PHE A 50 5.03 3.70 -32.28
CA PHE A 50 6.10 4.49 -32.90
C PHE A 50 7.52 3.94 -32.72
N ASN A 51 7.83 3.09 -31.75
CA ASN A 51 9.12 2.36 -31.68
C ASN A 51 9.06 1.18 -30.67
N PRO A 52 9.58 -0.01 -31.02
CA PRO A 52 9.60 -1.20 -30.15
C PRO A 52 10.56 -1.12 -28.93
N GLU A 53 11.25 0.00 -28.72
CA GLU A 53 12.18 0.25 -27.61
C GLU A 53 11.55 1.07 -26.45
N TYR A 54 10.28 1.50 -26.60
CA TYR A 54 9.52 2.26 -25.59
C TYR A 54 8.70 1.37 -24.63
N VAL A 55 9.07 0.10 -24.48
CA VAL A 55 8.50 -0.78 -23.47
C VAL A 55 9.08 -0.40 -22.12
N ILE A 56 8.48 0.61 -21.48
CA ILE A 56 8.90 1.11 -20.15
C ILE A 56 8.52 0.08 -19.06
N LEU A 57 7.39 -0.61 -19.25
CA LEU A 57 6.91 -1.76 -18.47
C LEU A 57 6.10 -2.63 -19.42
N SER A 58 6.63 -3.79 -19.82
CA SER A 58 5.78 -4.81 -20.42
C SER A 58 4.80 -5.27 -19.35
N PHE A 59 3.51 -5.44 -19.67
CA PHE A 59 2.52 -5.97 -18.72
C PHE A 59 3.01 -7.26 -18.06
N GLU A 60 3.75 -8.08 -18.82
CA GLU A 60 4.38 -9.32 -18.36
C GLU A 60 5.39 -9.08 -17.21
N ASP A 61 6.31 -8.13 -17.38
CA ASP A 61 7.32 -7.80 -16.37
C ASP A 61 6.68 -7.15 -15.14
N ALA A 62 5.70 -6.27 -15.34
CA ALA A 62 4.94 -5.68 -14.25
C ALA A 62 4.26 -6.77 -13.41
N MET A 63 3.67 -7.78 -14.04
CA MET A 63 3.04 -8.90 -13.35
C MET A 63 4.05 -9.78 -12.61
N HIS A 64 5.25 -9.94 -13.14
CA HIS A 64 6.31 -10.71 -12.49
C HIS A 64 6.95 -9.97 -11.30
N VAL A 65 6.98 -8.63 -11.31
CA VAL A 65 7.52 -7.81 -10.23
C VAL A 65 6.50 -7.60 -9.09
N ILE A 66 5.21 -7.89 -9.32
CA ILE A 66 4.22 -7.88 -8.26
C ILE A 66 4.55 -8.99 -7.24
N GLY A 67 5.09 -8.56 -6.09
CA GLY A 67 5.42 -9.43 -4.97
C GLY A 67 4.16 -10.02 -4.35
N MET A 68 3.75 -11.20 -4.83
CA MET A 68 2.55 -11.89 -4.37
C MET A 68 2.54 -12.15 -2.86
N ASN A 69 3.73 -12.33 -2.27
CA ASN A 69 3.92 -12.39 -0.83
C ASN A 69 3.35 -11.13 -0.13
N VAL A 70 3.70 -9.93 -0.59
CA VAL A 70 3.24 -8.66 0.01
C VAL A 70 1.72 -8.52 -0.07
N ILE A 71 1.12 -8.90 -1.19
CA ILE A 71 -0.34 -8.85 -1.36
C ILE A 71 -1.02 -9.78 -0.36
N PHE A 72 -0.54 -11.02 -0.20
CA PHE A 72 -1.08 -11.96 0.77
C PHE A 72 -0.91 -11.47 2.22
N VAL A 73 0.24 -10.89 2.55
CA VAL A 73 0.50 -10.34 3.90
C VAL A 73 -0.44 -9.17 4.20
N LEU A 74 -0.54 -8.18 3.30
CA LEU A 74 -1.43 -7.02 3.48
C LEU A 74 -2.91 -7.46 3.55
N MET A 75 -3.31 -8.41 2.71
CA MET A 75 -4.67 -8.96 2.74
C MET A 75 -4.94 -9.68 4.07
N ALA A 76 -4.04 -10.54 4.54
CA ALA A 76 -4.19 -11.27 5.79
C ALA A 76 -4.33 -10.32 6.99
N MET A 77 -3.47 -9.30 7.07
CA MET A 77 -3.52 -8.28 8.13
C MET A 77 -4.88 -7.56 8.14
N MET A 78 -5.37 -7.13 6.97
CA MET A 78 -6.67 -6.46 6.88
C MET A 78 -7.85 -7.37 7.25
N ILE A 79 -7.82 -8.65 6.85
CA ILE A 79 -8.85 -9.62 7.19
C ILE A 79 -8.88 -9.90 8.70
N ILE A 80 -7.72 -10.19 9.31
CA ILE A 80 -7.61 -10.46 10.74
C ILE A 80 -8.12 -9.27 11.55
N VAL A 81 -7.64 -8.05 11.25
CA VAL A 81 -8.10 -6.83 11.93
C VAL A 81 -9.60 -6.60 11.74
N GLY A 82 -10.12 -6.88 10.54
CA GLY A 82 -11.55 -6.79 10.25
C GLY A 82 -12.40 -7.72 11.13
N ILE A 83 -11.97 -8.97 11.28
CA ILE A 83 -12.65 -9.97 12.13
C ILE A 83 -12.55 -9.58 13.60
N LEU A 84 -11.36 -9.19 14.09
CA LEU A 84 -11.16 -8.76 15.48
C LEU A 84 -12.02 -7.55 15.86
N LYS A 85 -12.25 -6.63 14.90
CA LYS A 85 -13.15 -5.49 15.10
C LYS A 85 -14.62 -5.93 15.19
N LYS A 86 -15.04 -6.94 14.41
CA LYS A 86 -16.40 -7.48 14.41
C LYS A 86 -16.72 -8.32 15.64
N THR A 87 -15.76 -9.08 16.18
CA THR A 87 -15.94 -9.95 17.35
C THR A 87 -16.02 -9.20 18.68
N GLY A 88 -15.85 -7.88 18.71
CA GLY A 88 -15.93 -7.08 19.93
C GLY A 88 -14.76 -7.26 20.88
N ILE A 89 -13.74 -8.06 20.50
CA ILE A 89 -12.50 -8.23 21.26
C ILE A 89 -11.81 -6.88 21.47
N PHE A 90 -11.84 -6.00 20.47
CA PHE A 90 -11.32 -4.64 20.59
C PHE A 90 -12.05 -3.82 21.66
N GLN A 91 -13.37 -3.96 21.79
CA GLN A 91 -14.13 -3.24 22.82
C GLN A 91 -13.87 -3.82 24.21
N TRP A 92 -13.77 -5.14 24.33
CA TRP A 92 -13.44 -5.81 25.59
C TRP A 92 -12.02 -5.46 26.07
N MET A 93 -11.04 -5.51 25.16
CA MET A 93 -9.67 -5.08 25.45
C MET A 93 -9.61 -3.59 25.78
N ALA A 94 -10.25 -2.71 25.00
CA ALA A 94 -10.28 -1.28 25.28
C ALA A 94 -10.89 -0.97 26.65
N TYR A 95 -11.98 -1.65 27.03
CA TYR A 95 -12.59 -1.50 28.35
C TYR A 95 -11.68 -1.99 29.48
N LYS A 96 -11.01 -3.14 29.29
CA LYS A 96 -10.00 -3.66 30.23
C LYS A 96 -8.80 -2.72 30.37
N SER A 97 -8.27 -2.21 29.27
CA SER A 97 -7.17 -1.23 29.25
C SER A 97 -7.58 0.07 29.90
N TYR A 98 -8.82 0.52 29.71
CA TYR A 98 -9.37 1.73 30.33
C TYR A 98 -9.53 1.58 31.85
N GLN A 99 -10.02 0.42 32.33
CA GLN A 99 -10.03 0.10 33.76
C GLN A 99 -8.62 0.05 34.36
N LEU A 100 -7.66 -0.54 33.64
CA LEU A 100 -6.26 -0.63 34.09
C LEU A 100 -5.60 0.76 34.11
N ALA A 101 -5.95 1.63 33.16
CA ALA A 101 -5.46 3.00 33.04
C ALA A 101 -6.14 4.00 33.99
N ARG A 102 -7.17 3.58 34.75
CA ARG A 102 -7.92 4.40 35.73
C ARG A 102 -8.31 5.81 35.24
N GLY A 103 -8.57 5.98 33.94
CA GLY A 103 -9.02 7.25 33.35
C GLY A 103 -7.94 8.14 32.74
N ASN A 104 -6.67 7.72 32.67
CA ASN A 104 -5.64 8.51 31.97
C ASN A 104 -5.50 8.06 30.49
N VAL A 105 -5.91 8.93 29.57
CA VAL A 105 -5.84 8.72 28.10
C VAL A 105 -4.41 8.40 27.65
N PHE A 106 -3.40 8.97 28.32
CA PHE A 106 -1.99 8.71 28.00
C PHE A 106 -1.58 7.26 28.21
N ALA A 107 -2.07 6.60 29.27
CA ALA A 107 -1.75 5.20 29.55
C ALA A 107 -2.43 4.25 28.53
N LEU A 108 -3.63 4.60 28.07
CA LEU A 108 -4.35 3.84 27.04
C LEU A 108 -3.58 3.87 25.71
N SER A 109 -3.16 5.05 25.25
CA SER A 109 -2.39 5.23 24.02
C SER A 109 -1.09 4.44 24.03
N LEU A 110 -0.42 4.40 25.20
CA LEU A 110 0.86 3.72 25.36
C LEU A 110 0.71 2.19 25.30
N ILE A 111 -0.36 1.64 25.89
CA ILE A 111 -0.69 0.21 25.79
C ILE A 111 -1.02 -0.18 24.35
N LEU A 112 -1.84 0.61 23.65
CA LEU A 112 -2.17 0.37 22.23
C LEU A 112 -0.92 0.43 21.34
N MET A 113 -0.05 1.41 21.57
CA MET A 113 1.20 1.57 20.82
C MET A 113 2.14 0.37 21.05
N ALA A 114 2.21 -0.15 22.28
CA ALA A 114 2.98 -1.36 22.58
C ALA A 114 2.42 -2.60 21.89
N VAL A 115 1.09 -2.77 21.86
CA VAL A 115 0.45 -3.89 21.16
C VAL A 115 0.68 -3.82 19.65
N VAL A 116 0.50 -2.64 19.04
CA VAL A 116 0.74 -2.45 17.60
C VAL A 116 2.21 -2.66 17.26
N LYS A 117 3.13 -2.16 18.09
CA LYS A 117 4.56 -2.39 17.91
C LYS A 117 4.88 -3.89 17.92
N LEU A 118 4.37 -4.63 18.91
CA LEU A 118 4.57 -6.08 19.00
C LEU A 118 4.02 -6.81 17.77
N GLN A 119 2.84 -6.41 17.28
CA GLN A 119 2.29 -6.98 16.05
C GLN A 119 3.15 -6.69 14.82
N ALA A 120 3.59 -5.44 14.64
CA ALA A 120 4.43 -5.04 13.51
C ALA A 120 5.80 -5.75 13.51
N GLU A 121 6.39 -5.98 14.68
CA GLU A 121 7.67 -6.68 14.83
C GLU A 121 7.59 -8.15 14.41
N LEU A 122 6.45 -8.83 14.67
CA LEU A 122 6.20 -10.19 14.22
C LEU A 122 6.03 -10.28 12.69
N GLU A 123 5.36 -9.30 12.09
CA GLU A 123 5.23 -9.20 10.63
C GLU A 123 6.60 -8.98 9.96
N PHE A 124 7.43 -8.11 10.54
CA PHE A 124 8.77 -7.83 10.03
C PHE A 124 9.69 -9.06 10.10
N SER A 125 9.57 -9.86 11.16
CA SER A 125 10.32 -11.12 11.31
C SER A 125 9.90 -12.17 10.27
N PHE A 126 8.65 -12.19 9.82
CA PHE A 126 8.19 -13.13 8.79
C PHE A 126 8.71 -12.74 7.40
N VAL A 127 8.80 -11.42 7.12
CA VAL A 127 9.35 -10.90 5.86
C VAL A 127 10.86 -11.20 5.76
N CYS A 128 11.64 -11.00 6.82
CA CYS A 128 13.08 -11.30 6.81
C CYS A 128 13.45 -12.80 6.74
N VAL A 129 12.52 -13.71 7.04
CA VAL A 129 12.76 -15.16 6.93
C VAL A 129 12.38 -15.71 5.55
N ASN A 130 11.54 -15.00 4.79
CA ASN A 130 11.03 -15.45 3.49
C ASN A 130 11.61 -14.68 2.29
N TYR A 131 12.52 -13.72 2.52
CA TYR A 131 13.26 -12.97 1.51
C TYR A 131 14.77 -13.09 1.71
#